data_AF-A0A629JT68-F1
#
_entry.id   AF-A0A629JT68-F1
#
_cell.length_a   1.000
_cell.length_b   1.000
_cell.length_c   1.000
_cell.angle_alpha   90.00
_cell.angle_beta   90.00
_cell.angle_gamma   90.00
#
_symmetry.space_group_name_H-M   'P 1'
#
loop_
_entity.id
_entity.type
_entity.pdbx_description
1 polymer ?
#
loop_
_entity_poly.entity_id
_entity_poly.type
_entity_poly.pdbx_seq_one_letter_code
_entity_poly.pdbx_strand_id
1 'polypeptide(L)'
;MTKKGLSVILVFLIFSYIFTALSYKFIPSSDSMSGILEAADIANGNITLKGWYLSTVTFYFTDLVWFALAIKLFGYSEWITYVIPGLMAGSLFASCYALGTISGYKKAWALLLFLAFPGAAVSYMLSVAIIHVPTYTYIVVSYILIDFYCRRRNRLYLFLSSIIASLTIFSDDITIYLFFLPIALS
;
A
#
# COMPACT_ATOMS: atom_id res chain seq x y z
N MET A 1 -18.92 5.36 -15.41
CA MET A 1 -18.40 4.73 -14.16
C MET A 1 -19.57 4.06 -13.45
N THR A 2 -19.44 2.80 -13.00
CA THR A 2 -20.54 2.11 -12.29
C THR A 2 -20.72 2.70 -10.88
N LYS A 3 -21.92 2.62 -10.28
CA LYS A 3 -22.19 3.12 -8.91
C LYS A 3 -21.18 2.58 -7.87
N LYS A 4 -20.75 1.32 -8.04
CA LYS A 4 -19.71 0.68 -7.20
C LYS A 4 -18.32 1.27 -7.40
N GLY A 5 -17.94 1.61 -8.64
CA GLY A 5 -16.65 2.26 -8.91
C GLY A 5 -16.57 3.65 -8.28
N LEU A 6 -17.67 4.41 -8.33
CA LEU A 6 -17.74 5.71 -7.68
C LEU A 6 -17.61 5.62 -6.16
N SER A 7 -18.24 4.63 -5.51
CA SER A 7 -18.13 4.49 -4.06
C SER A 7 -16.71 4.09 -3.62
N VAL A 8 -15.99 3.25 -4.38
CA VAL A 8 -14.58 2.94 -4.11
C VAL A 8 -13.70 4.20 -4.16
N ILE A 9 -13.90 5.05 -5.18
CA ILE A 9 -13.14 6.31 -5.31
C ILE A 9 -13.46 7.27 -4.16
N LEU A 10 -14.73 7.34 -3.74
CA LEU A 10 -15.11 8.16 -2.58
C LEU A 10 -14.44 7.66 -1.30
N VAL A 11 -14.40 6.34 -1.06
CA VAL A 11 -13.69 5.76 0.09
C VAL A 11 -12.20 6.11 0.02
N PHE A 12 -11.57 5.95 -1.15
CA PHE A 12 -10.17 6.34 -1.36
C PHE A 12 -9.92 7.79 -0.96
N LEU A 13 -10.72 8.73 -1.49
CA LEU A 13 -10.53 10.16 -1.25
C LEU A 13 -10.76 10.55 0.21
N ILE A 14 -11.82 10.03 0.84
CA ILE A 14 -12.15 10.34 2.24
C ILE A 14 -11.04 9.85 3.17
N PHE A 15 -10.62 8.60 3.03
CA PHE A 15 -9.58 8.04 3.90
C PHE A 15 -8.21 8.64 3.59
N SER A 16 -7.91 8.96 2.32
CA SER A 16 -6.68 9.67 1.99
C SER A 16 -6.59 11.02 2.70
N TYR A 17 -7.68 11.79 2.71
CA TYR A 17 -7.74 13.06 3.41
C TYR A 17 -7.58 12.89 4.93
N ILE A 18 -8.32 11.95 5.53
CA ILE A 18 -8.25 11.68 6.98
C ILE A 18 -6.82 11.29 7.39
N PHE A 19 -6.20 10.34 6.69
CA PHE A 19 -4.87 9.86 7.04
C PHE A 19 -3.78 10.87 6.69
N THR A 20 -3.95 11.72 5.67
CA THR A 20 -3.05 12.87 5.46
C THR A 20 -3.11 13.79 6.68
N ALA A 21 -4.30 14.18 7.13
CA ALA A 21 -4.48 15.05 8.29
C ALA A 21 -3.96 14.43 9.60
N LEU A 22 -4.03 13.10 9.75
CA LEU A 22 -3.40 12.38 10.86
C LEU A 22 -1.88 12.33 10.75
N SER A 23 -1.34 12.13 9.55
CA SER A 23 0.10 12.07 9.29
C SER A 23 0.80 13.34 9.75
N TYR A 24 0.20 14.51 9.53
CA TYR A 24 0.70 15.81 10.03
C TYR A 24 0.82 15.92 11.56
N LYS A 25 0.24 14.99 12.33
CA LYS A 25 0.37 14.94 13.79
C LYS A 25 1.54 14.10 14.27
N PHE A 26 2.19 13.37 13.36
CA PHE A 26 3.29 12.46 13.68
C PHE A 26 4.60 13.00 13.14
N ILE A 27 5.64 12.89 13.96
CA ILE A 27 7.00 13.20 13.55
C ILE A 27 7.56 11.95 12.84
N PRO A 28 8.11 12.08 11.61
CA PRO A 28 8.68 10.95 10.88
C PRO A 28 9.86 10.35 11.64
N SER A 29 9.98 9.02 11.64
CA SER A 29 11.11 8.34 12.27
C SER A 29 12.38 8.44 11.41
N SER A 30 13.53 8.05 11.98
CA SER A 30 14.78 7.89 11.22
C SER A 30 14.61 6.94 10.04
N ASP A 31 13.82 5.89 10.20
CA ASP A 31 13.60 4.85 9.19
C ASP A 31 12.79 5.45 8.02
N SER A 32 11.71 6.16 8.35
CA SER A 32 10.91 6.90 7.37
C SER A 32 11.75 7.92 6.60
N MET A 33 12.57 8.70 7.30
CA MET A 33 13.39 9.72 6.65
C MET A 33 14.50 9.11 5.78
N SER A 34 15.10 8.00 6.22
CA SER A 34 16.11 7.29 5.43
C SER A 34 15.53 6.76 4.13
N GLY A 35 14.36 6.12 4.17
CA GLY A 35 13.71 5.67 2.95
C GLY A 35 13.27 6.83 2.04
N ILE A 36 12.89 7.99 2.59
CA ILE A 36 12.54 9.17 1.78
C ILE A 36 13.80 9.71 1.06
N LEU A 37 14.97 9.62 1.69
CA LEU A 37 16.26 9.95 1.06
C LEU A 37 16.64 8.92 -0.02
N GLU A 38 16.44 7.63 0.23
CA GLU A 38 16.61 6.57 -0.77
C GLU A 38 15.71 6.85 -1.99
N ALA A 39 14.44 7.18 -1.76
CA ALA A 39 13.49 7.54 -2.82
C ALA A 39 13.92 8.81 -3.59
N ALA A 40 14.51 9.79 -2.92
CA ALA A 40 15.07 10.96 -3.57
C ALA A 40 16.25 10.60 -4.48
N ASP A 41 17.11 9.68 -4.07
CA ASP A 41 18.22 9.20 -4.88
C ASP A 41 17.76 8.39 -6.10
N ILE A 42 16.71 7.56 -5.92
CA ILE A 42 16.01 6.90 -7.05
C ILE A 42 15.48 7.96 -8.03
N ALA A 43 14.82 9.01 -7.54
CA ALA A 43 14.29 10.10 -8.37
C ALA A 43 15.40 10.83 -9.17
N ASN A 44 16.62 10.87 -8.63
CA ASN A 44 17.80 11.46 -9.27
C ASN A 44 18.55 10.49 -10.19
N GLY A 45 18.09 9.24 -10.33
CA GLY A 45 18.59 8.29 -11.31
C GLY A 45 19.36 7.11 -10.71
N ASN A 46 19.56 7.05 -9.39
CA ASN A 46 20.14 5.88 -8.74
C ASN A 46 19.09 4.79 -8.49
N ILE A 47 18.54 4.24 -9.58
CA ILE A 47 17.44 3.27 -9.52
C ILE A 47 17.84 2.05 -8.69
N THR A 48 19.08 1.57 -8.80
CA THR A 48 19.51 0.39 -8.05
C THR A 48 19.94 0.69 -6.61
N LEU A 49 19.82 1.94 -6.14
CA LEU A 49 20.35 2.39 -4.86
C LEU A 49 21.82 2.00 -4.65
N LYS A 50 22.63 2.08 -5.70
CA LYS A 50 24.05 1.71 -5.63
C LYS A 50 24.77 2.63 -4.63
N GLY A 51 25.49 2.02 -3.69
CA GLY A 51 26.23 2.75 -2.65
C GLY A 51 25.46 2.92 -1.34
N TRP A 52 24.18 2.54 -1.29
CA TRP A 52 23.41 2.47 -0.04
C TRP A 52 23.68 1.17 0.70
N TYR A 53 23.70 1.26 2.03
CA TYR A 53 23.57 0.10 2.91
C TYR A 53 22.09 -0.03 3.29
N LEU A 54 21.39 -0.95 2.64
CA LEU A 54 19.93 -1.03 2.70
C LEU A 54 19.43 -1.61 4.03
N SER A 55 18.22 -1.19 4.41
CA SER A 55 17.46 -1.77 5.51
C SER A 55 17.16 -3.26 5.29
N THR A 56 16.86 -3.98 6.37
CA THR A 56 16.41 -5.38 6.32
C THR A 56 15.08 -5.54 5.58
N VAL A 57 14.26 -4.48 5.53
CA VAL A 57 13.04 -4.41 4.72
C VAL A 57 13.22 -3.29 3.70
N THR A 58 13.15 -3.62 2.41
CA THR A 58 13.55 -2.68 1.35
C THR A 58 12.45 -1.70 0.96
N PHE A 59 11.17 -2.08 1.13
CA PHE A 59 10.00 -1.32 0.71
C PHE A 59 10.05 -0.80 -0.74
N TYR A 60 10.87 -1.44 -1.59
CA TYR A 60 11.30 -0.83 -2.83
C TYR A 60 10.13 -0.55 -3.80
N PHE A 61 9.32 -1.58 -4.10
CA PHE A 61 8.15 -1.43 -4.98
C PHE A 61 6.88 -1.03 -4.25
N THR A 62 6.84 -1.16 -2.92
CA THR A 62 5.67 -0.83 -2.10
C THR A 62 5.62 0.64 -1.75
N ASP A 63 6.77 1.26 -1.46
CA ASP A 63 6.87 2.63 -0.98
C ASP A 63 7.84 3.46 -1.82
N LEU A 64 9.11 3.05 -1.92
CA LEU A 64 10.19 3.90 -2.43
C LEU A 64 9.91 4.39 -3.85
N VAL A 65 9.38 3.53 -4.73
CA VAL A 65 9.01 3.92 -6.10
C VAL A 65 7.94 5.02 -6.13
N TRP A 66 6.97 5.00 -5.21
CA TRP A 66 5.92 6.02 -5.16
C TRP A 66 6.42 7.35 -4.61
N PHE A 67 7.25 7.29 -3.57
CA PHE A 67 7.94 8.46 -3.06
C PHE A 67 8.87 9.06 -4.13
N ALA A 68 9.64 8.22 -4.82
CA ALA A 68 10.54 8.66 -5.89
C ALA A 68 9.78 9.30 -7.05
N LEU A 69 8.65 8.71 -7.45
CA LEU A 69 7.76 9.28 -8.46
C LEU A 69 7.22 10.64 -8.03
N ALA A 70 6.73 10.76 -6.79
CA ALA A 70 6.24 12.03 -6.26
C ALA A 70 7.35 13.10 -6.23
N ILE A 71 8.54 12.75 -5.75
CA ILE A 71 9.72 13.62 -5.72
C ILE A 71 10.10 14.04 -7.15
N LYS A 72 10.07 13.12 -8.11
CA LYS A 72 10.42 13.41 -9.51
C LYS A 72 9.45 14.40 -10.16
N LEU A 73 8.16 14.27 -9.86
CA LEU A 73 7.10 15.07 -10.46
C LEU A 73 6.90 16.43 -9.79
N PHE A 74 7.05 16.49 -8.47
CA PHE A 74 6.64 17.64 -7.65
C PHE A 74 7.78 18.24 -6.82
N GLY A 75 8.97 17.65 -6.86
CA GLY A 75 10.14 18.09 -6.11
C GLY A 75 10.18 17.56 -4.68
N TYR A 76 11.40 17.43 -4.13
CA TYR A 76 11.63 16.96 -2.77
C TYR A 76 11.19 18.02 -1.75
N SER A 77 10.19 17.72 -0.92
CA SER A 77 9.69 18.65 0.10
C SER A 77 8.88 17.94 1.19
N GLU A 78 8.68 18.64 2.31
CA GLU A 78 8.13 18.07 3.55
C GLU A 78 6.73 17.46 3.38
N TRP A 79 5.90 18.00 2.48
CA TRP A 79 4.53 17.51 2.30
C TRP A 79 4.48 16.03 1.89
N ILE A 80 5.52 15.53 1.21
CA ILE A 80 5.59 14.14 0.73
C ILE A 80 5.51 13.18 1.91
N THR A 81 6.08 13.55 3.04
CA THR A 81 6.08 12.74 4.26
C THR A 81 4.69 12.55 4.87
N TYR A 82 3.72 13.40 4.52
CA TYR A 82 2.38 13.35 5.10
C TYR A 82 1.30 12.97 4.10
N VAL A 83 1.39 13.44 2.86
CA VAL A 83 0.36 13.18 1.84
C VAL A 83 0.51 11.77 1.27
N ILE A 84 1.73 11.31 0.99
CA ILE A 84 1.93 9.99 0.40
C ILE A 84 1.43 8.86 1.34
N PRO A 85 1.74 8.86 2.64
CA PRO A 85 1.17 7.87 3.57
C PRO A 85 -0.35 7.95 3.63
N GLY A 86 -0.92 9.16 3.59
CA GLY A 86 -2.36 9.36 3.48
C GLY A 86 -2.96 8.66 2.26
N LEU A 87 -2.39 8.87 1.07
CA LEU A 87 -2.83 8.20 -0.16
C LEU A 87 -2.68 6.68 -0.08
N MET A 88 -1.59 6.19 0.52
CA MET A 88 -1.35 4.76 0.72
C MET A 88 -2.40 4.15 1.64
N ALA A 89 -2.70 4.78 2.78
CA ALA A 89 -3.78 4.35 3.65
C ALA A 89 -5.13 4.39 2.91
N GLY A 90 -5.45 5.48 2.23
CA GLY A 90 -6.67 5.57 1.42
C GLY A 90 -6.80 4.42 0.41
N SER A 91 -5.69 3.99 -0.20
CA SER A 91 -5.67 2.86 -1.13
C SER A 91 -5.94 1.51 -0.44
N LEU A 92 -5.45 1.31 0.79
CA LEU A 92 -5.76 0.14 1.61
C LEU A 92 -7.25 0.06 1.93
N PHE A 93 -7.86 1.16 2.40
CA PHE A 93 -9.29 1.20 2.69
C PHE A 93 -10.13 0.98 1.44
N ALA A 94 -9.76 1.61 0.33
CA ALA A 94 -10.47 1.46 -0.93
C ALA A 94 -10.39 0.02 -1.46
N SER A 95 -9.23 -0.63 -1.37
CA SER A 95 -9.06 -2.02 -1.80
C SER A 95 -9.82 -3.01 -0.90
N CYS A 96 -9.79 -2.83 0.42
CA CYS A 96 -10.61 -3.62 1.36
C CYS A 96 -12.13 -3.44 1.09
N TYR A 97 -12.56 -2.21 0.80
CA TYR A 97 -13.95 -1.92 0.43
C TYR A 97 -14.33 -2.57 -0.91
N ALA A 98 -13.44 -2.52 -1.90
CA ALA A 98 -13.63 -3.19 -3.18
C ALA A 98 -13.72 -4.71 -3.01
N LEU A 99 -12.88 -5.31 -2.15
CA LEU A 99 -12.93 -6.75 -1.85
C LEU A 99 -14.30 -7.14 -1.24
N GLY A 100 -14.84 -6.34 -0.33
CA GLY A 100 -16.16 -6.58 0.26
C GLY A 100 -17.34 -6.39 -0.69
N THR A 101 -17.26 -5.44 -1.63
CA THR A 101 -18.40 -5.00 -2.46
C THR A 101 -18.40 -5.53 -3.90
N ILE A 102 -17.21 -5.76 -4.47
CA ILE A 102 -17.02 -6.22 -5.84
C ILE A 102 -16.77 -7.72 -5.85
N SER A 103 -15.80 -8.20 -5.06
CA SER A 103 -15.58 -9.64 -4.83
C SER A 103 -16.60 -10.23 -3.86
N GLY A 104 -17.40 -9.44 -3.14
CA GLY A 104 -18.46 -9.98 -2.29
C GLY A 104 -17.97 -10.78 -1.08
N TYR A 105 -16.68 -10.65 -0.73
CA TYR A 105 -16.10 -11.29 0.45
C TYR A 105 -16.56 -10.54 1.71
N LYS A 106 -17.71 -10.93 2.26
CA LYS A 106 -18.37 -10.20 3.35
C LYS A 106 -17.51 -9.99 4.60
N LYS A 107 -16.51 -10.85 4.85
CA LYS A 107 -15.58 -10.70 5.99
C LYS A 107 -14.62 -9.51 5.82
N ALA A 108 -14.43 -8.97 4.60
CA ALA A 108 -13.66 -7.75 4.38
C ALA A 108 -14.24 -6.53 5.13
N TRP A 109 -15.55 -6.54 5.43
CA TRP A 109 -16.16 -5.49 6.24
C TRP A 109 -15.63 -5.46 7.68
N ALA A 110 -15.27 -6.60 8.26
CA ALA A 110 -14.65 -6.64 9.58
C ALA A 110 -13.25 -6.03 9.56
N LEU A 111 -12.48 -6.26 8.50
CA LEU A 111 -11.17 -5.62 8.28
C LEU A 111 -11.32 -4.10 8.13
N LEU A 112 -12.31 -3.64 7.38
CA LEU A 112 -12.60 -2.20 7.26
C LEU A 112 -13.00 -1.57 8.58
N LEU A 113 -13.83 -2.23 9.38
CA LEU A 113 -14.25 -1.72 10.69
C LEU A 113 -13.06 -1.65 11.66
N PHE A 114 -12.19 -2.66 11.66
CA PHE A 114 -10.96 -2.66 12.44
C PHE A 114 -10.02 -1.52 12.02
N LEU A 115 -9.84 -1.32 10.72
CA LEU A 115 -9.01 -0.24 10.19
C LEU A 115 -9.65 1.14 10.44
N ALA A 116 -10.98 1.26 10.37
CA ALA A 116 -11.71 2.52 10.53
C ALA A 116 -11.89 2.97 11.99
N PHE A 117 -11.72 2.06 12.95
CA PHE A 117 -11.71 2.38 14.38
C PHE A 117 -10.36 2.01 15.03
N PRO A 118 -9.24 2.59 14.54
CA PRO A 118 -7.92 2.19 14.97
C PRO A 118 -7.61 2.72 16.37
N GLY A 119 -7.08 1.85 17.24
CA GLY A 119 -6.38 2.30 18.43
C GLY A 119 -5.13 3.11 18.05
N ALA A 120 -4.54 3.83 19.01
CA ALA A 120 -3.43 4.76 18.76
C ALA A 120 -2.28 4.14 17.93
N ALA A 121 -1.92 2.89 18.21
CA ALA A 121 -0.88 2.16 17.47
C ALA A 121 -1.24 1.95 15.99
N VAL A 122 -2.45 1.50 15.69
CA VAL A 122 -2.88 1.27 14.30
C VAL A 122 -3.01 2.60 13.55
N SER A 123 -3.50 3.64 14.22
CA SER A 123 -3.57 4.99 13.66
C SER A 123 -2.20 5.51 13.27
N TYR A 124 -1.21 5.31 14.14
CA TYR A 124 0.19 5.65 13.86
C TYR A 124 0.73 4.88 12.66
N MET A 125 0.59 3.55 12.65
CA MET A 125 1.11 2.71 11.56
C MET A 125 0.49 3.05 10.20
N LEU A 126 -0.79 3.47 10.17
CA LEU A 126 -1.47 3.89 8.94
C LEU A 126 -1.10 5.31 8.48
N SER A 127 -0.43 6.11 9.32
CA SER A 127 -0.17 7.53 9.06
C SER A 127 1.31 7.88 8.91
N VAL A 128 2.21 6.89 8.93
CA VAL A 128 3.66 7.12 8.88
C VAL A 128 4.22 6.69 7.53
N ALA A 129 5.21 7.43 7.05
CA ALA A 129 5.88 7.13 5.80
C ALA A 129 6.77 5.90 5.85
N ILE A 130 6.80 5.17 4.74
CA ILE A 130 7.70 4.04 4.48
C ILE A 130 7.52 2.96 5.54
N ILE A 131 6.41 2.25 5.36
CA ILE A 131 5.94 1.23 6.29
C ILE A 131 5.03 0.26 5.53
N HIS A 132 4.69 -0.87 6.14
CA HIS A 132 3.95 -1.99 5.53
C HIS A 132 2.56 -1.69 4.92
N VAL A 133 2.06 -0.45 4.94
CA VAL A 133 0.70 -0.11 4.49
C VAL A 133 0.46 -0.42 3.00
N PRO A 134 1.36 -0.06 2.06
CA PRO A 134 1.18 -0.43 0.66
C PRO A 134 1.31 -1.94 0.44
N THR A 135 2.15 -2.63 1.23
CA THR A 135 2.24 -4.10 1.23
C THR A 135 0.87 -4.73 1.47
N TYR A 136 0.14 -4.28 2.50
CA TYR A 136 -1.21 -4.78 2.77
C TYR A 136 -2.18 -4.49 1.62
N THR A 137 -2.06 -3.31 1.00
CA THR A 137 -2.88 -2.95 -0.17
C THR A 137 -2.63 -3.91 -1.33
N TYR A 138 -1.36 -4.23 -1.61
CA TYR A 138 -0.99 -5.10 -2.72
C TYR A 138 -1.44 -6.55 -2.51
N ILE A 139 -1.41 -7.02 -1.25
CA ILE A 139 -1.97 -8.31 -0.86
C ILE A 139 -3.48 -8.35 -1.12
N VAL A 140 -4.22 -7.32 -0.70
CA VAL A 140 -5.68 -7.24 -0.92
C VAL A 140 -6.01 -7.19 -2.41
N VAL A 141 -5.27 -6.39 -3.19
CA VAL A 141 -5.44 -6.31 -4.65
C VAL A 141 -5.15 -7.66 -5.31
N SER A 142 -4.12 -8.38 -4.86
CA SER A 142 -3.80 -9.74 -5.34
C SER A 142 -4.96 -10.71 -5.09
N TYR A 143 -5.57 -10.67 -3.90
CA TYR A 143 -6.76 -11.47 -3.62
C TYR A 143 -7.96 -11.13 -4.50
N ILE A 144 -8.20 -9.84 -4.79
CA ILE A 144 -9.28 -9.42 -5.72
C ILE A 144 -9.03 -9.99 -7.12
N LEU A 145 -7.79 -9.93 -7.61
CA LEU A 145 -7.42 -10.47 -8.92
C LEU A 145 -7.58 -12.00 -8.98
N ILE A 146 -7.18 -12.70 -7.91
CA ILE A 146 -7.38 -14.15 -7.81
C ILE A 146 -8.87 -14.51 -7.81
N ASP A 147 -9.72 -13.79 -7.07
CA ASP A 147 -11.18 -13.99 -7.09
C ASP A 147 -11.77 -13.78 -8.49
N PHE A 148 -11.31 -12.76 -9.22
CA PHE A 148 -11.71 -12.53 -10.61
C PHE A 148 -11.25 -13.66 -11.54
N TYR A 149 -10.03 -14.18 -11.36
CA TYR A 149 -9.58 -15.38 -12.07
C TYR A 149 -10.49 -16.58 -11.78
N CYS A 150 -10.83 -16.84 -10.52
CA CYS A 150 -11.69 -17.97 -10.15
C CYS A 150 -13.09 -17.87 -10.79
N ARG A 151 -13.66 -16.67 -10.89
CA ARG A 151 -14.98 -16.44 -11.49
C ARG A 151 -14.98 -16.45 -13.01
N ARG A 152 -13.99 -15.82 -13.63
CA ARG A 152 -13.97 -15.55 -15.09
C ARG A 152 -13.05 -16.47 -15.88
N ARG A 153 -12.17 -17.22 -15.20
CA ARG A 153 -11.12 -18.08 -15.78
C ARG A 153 -10.17 -17.36 -16.74
N ASN A 154 -10.07 -16.03 -16.66
CA ASN A 154 -9.15 -15.24 -17.46
C ASN A 154 -7.75 -15.22 -16.80
N ARG A 155 -6.78 -15.86 -17.47
CA ARG A 155 -5.39 -16.00 -16.99
C ARG A 155 -4.67 -14.67 -16.80
N LEU A 156 -5.12 -13.58 -17.44
CA LEU A 156 -4.56 -12.25 -17.23
C LEU A 156 -4.62 -11.83 -15.76
N TYR A 157 -5.73 -12.12 -15.06
CA TYR A 157 -5.85 -11.73 -13.65
C TYR A 157 -4.87 -12.50 -12.76
N LEU A 158 -4.66 -13.79 -13.03
CA LEU A 158 -3.67 -14.59 -12.32
C LEU A 158 -2.25 -14.06 -12.58
N PHE A 159 -1.92 -13.79 -13.85
CA PHE A 159 -0.63 -13.22 -14.23
C PHE A 159 -0.34 -11.89 -13.52
N LEU A 160 -1.31 -10.95 -13.52
CA LEU A 160 -1.19 -9.67 -12.82
C LEU A 160 -1.03 -9.86 -11.30
N SER A 161 -1.79 -10.78 -10.71
CA SER A 161 -1.64 -11.10 -9.28
C SER A 161 -0.26 -11.66 -8.97
N SER A 162 0.30 -12.53 -9.83
CA SER A 162 1.64 -13.08 -9.64
C SER A 162 2.70 -11.98 -9.71
N ILE A 163 2.60 -11.05 -10.67
CA ILE A 163 3.52 -9.91 -10.76
C ILE A 163 3.46 -9.08 -9.47
N ILE A 164 2.25 -8.68 -9.04
CA ILE A 164 2.09 -7.86 -7.84
C ILE A 164 2.65 -8.59 -6.62
N ALA A 165 2.32 -9.87 -6.44
CA ALA A 165 2.84 -10.68 -5.34
C ALA A 165 4.36 -10.79 -5.34
N SER A 166 4.99 -10.96 -6.52
CA SER A 166 6.44 -11.00 -6.68
C SER A 166 7.12 -9.67 -6.35
N LEU A 167 6.54 -8.54 -6.74
CA LEU A 167 7.06 -7.22 -6.38
C LEU A 167 6.89 -6.95 -4.87
N THR A 168 5.79 -7.43 -4.30
CA THR A 168 5.49 -7.24 -2.87
C THR A 168 6.43 -8.05 -2.00
N ILE A 169 6.65 -9.34 -2.28
CA ILE A 169 7.59 -10.19 -1.51
C ILE A 169 9.04 -9.72 -1.61
N PHE A 170 9.44 -9.14 -2.75
CA PHE A 170 10.76 -8.52 -2.88
C PHE A 170 10.91 -7.30 -1.95
N SER A 171 9.83 -6.54 -1.79
CA SER A 171 9.84 -5.30 -1.01
C SER A 171 9.72 -5.55 0.48
N ASP A 172 8.89 -6.53 0.87
CA ASP A 172 8.45 -6.73 2.23
C ASP A 172 8.09 -8.20 2.49
N ASP A 173 8.87 -8.83 3.37
CA ASP A 173 8.79 -10.25 3.68
C ASP A 173 7.54 -10.62 4.51
N ILE A 174 6.85 -9.63 5.10
CA ILE A 174 5.55 -9.84 5.76
C ILE A 174 4.52 -10.49 4.81
N THR A 175 4.70 -10.30 3.51
CA THR A 175 3.92 -10.93 2.43
C THR A 175 3.93 -12.46 2.54
N ILE A 176 5.03 -13.07 2.98
CA ILE A 176 5.13 -14.53 3.15
C ILE A 176 4.07 -15.01 4.15
N TYR A 177 3.95 -14.33 5.28
CA TYR A 177 3.06 -14.72 6.37
C TYR A 177 1.59 -14.37 6.09
N LEU A 178 1.33 -13.24 5.44
CA LEU A 178 -0.03 -12.74 5.23
C LEU A 178 -0.67 -13.19 3.91
N PHE A 179 0.13 -13.60 2.93
CA PHE A 179 -0.36 -14.01 1.62
C PHE A 179 -0.01 -15.46 1.28
N PHE A 180 1.27 -15.81 1.23
CA PHE A 180 1.68 -17.13 0.74
C PHE A 180 1.36 -18.27 1.71
N LEU A 181 1.57 -18.08 3.02
CA LEU A 181 1.30 -19.11 4.01
C LEU A 181 -0.20 -19.47 4.07
N PRO A 182 -1.15 -18.53 4.08
CA PRO A 182 -2.58 -18.84 3.96
C PRO A 182 -2.94 -19.62 2.68
N ILE A 183 -2.35 -19.26 1.54
CA ILE A 183 -2.60 -19.95 0.27
C ILE A 183 -2.03 -21.37 0.27
N ALA A 184 -0.84 -21.57 0.86
CA ALA A 184 -0.21 -22.88 0.94
C ALA A 184 -0.94 -23.84 1.90
N LEU A 185 -1.68 -23.30 2.88
CA LEU A 185 -2.44 -24.08 3.86
C LEU A 185 -3.93 -24.27 3.49
N SER A 186 -4.41 -23.66 2.40
CA SER A 186 -5.82 -23.73 1.94
C SER A 186 -6.04 -24.80 0.88
#